data_AF-A0A9N8F329-F1
#
_entry.id   AF-A0A9N8F329-F1
#
_cell.length_a   1.000
_cell.length_b   1.000
_cell.length_c   1.000
_cell.angle_alpha   90.00
_cell.angle_beta   90.00
_cell.angle_gamma   90.00
#
_symmetry.space_group_name_H-M   'P 1'
#
loop_
_entity.id
_entity.type
_entity.pdbx_description
1 polymer ?
#
loop_
_entity_poly.entity_id
_entity_poly.type
_entity_poly.pdbx_seq_one_letter_code
_entity_poly.pdbx_strand_id
1 'polypeptide(L)'
;MTNFRLWGLGLLCGACLFQVALGKRYRKDFNPSARSFLVVNLSQSVAEVYWMHFGTEERVLQMELHPGAKDSLNSHITHEFEVREKPDEQAVCGGRQGRCRKRFFQISAEEDQVFTITPDFQIEVSNNKSRAREKAKDTLRQCRELSDFLGKLTATFNPLERLDQVADCISQNVHSAIYETQEDIDFQSAIRQKMGSKLQNYACQDTTFWETEPLDVQVWNPGNPSLMWDDLSHTVRVLLQADTSMIATLDNMVRPSDCEFVERVAQTTWDSELPEVFWEARKQPEAIDLLSRIFAYVNPAVKLMNLYSGLPSKDQSLFRVYHDSTSNLGKEPRRHKTLDWPVSSDYFARLYMFCDVPEEGGAIHFPESGVHVYPRLGEALLITYTRVQARQGLNEKISNDHIDCPIFEGNRTMIQHQFRLFSSITTEV
;
A
#
# COMPACT_ATOMS: atom_id res chain seq x y z
N MET A 1 5.75 -52.28 27.13
CA MET A 1 5.67 -51.87 25.71
C MET A 1 4.50 -50.90 25.58
N THR A 2 4.73 -49.61 25.74
CA THR A 2 3.84 -48.52 25.27
C THR A 2 4.48 -47.16 25.59
N ASN A 3 4.32 -46.25 24.63
CA ASN A 3 4.33 -44.79 24.74
C ASN A 3 5.64 -44.05 25.03
N PHE A 4 6.23 -43.47 23.97
CA PHE A 4 6.89 -42.16 24.03
C PHE A 4 7.20 -41.64 22.61
N ARG A 5 6.30 -40.88 21.97
CA ARG A 5 6.60 -39.96 20.84
C ARG A 5 5.43 -39.01 20.61
N LEU A 6 5.52 -37.75 21.06
CA LEU A 6 4.75 -36.62 20.48
C LEU A 6 5.12 -35.26 21.13
N TRP A 7 6.38 -34.82 21.04
CA TRP A 7 6.73 -33.41 21.29
C TRP A 7 7.89 -33.04 20.35
N GLY A 8 7.58 -32.42 19.21
CA GLY A 8 8.58 -32.06 18.20
C GLY A 8 8.12 -31.07 17.13
N LEU A 9 7.03 -30.33 17.35
CA LEU A 9 6.44 -29.45 16.32
C LEU A 9 6.17 -28.00 16.77
N GLY A 10 6.51 -27.61 18.01
CA GLY A 10 6.16 -26.29 18.55
C GLY A 10 7.06 -25.12 18.15
N LEU A 11 8.30 -25.35 17.74
CA LEU A 11 9.31 -24.26 17.63
C LEU A 11 9.55 -23.73 16.20
N LEU A 12 8.92 -24.31 15.18
CA LEU A 12 9.08 -23.86 13.79
C LEU A 12 8.05 -22.80 13.35
N CYS A 13 7.02 -22.50 14.15
CA CYS A 13 5.94 -21.60 13.74
C CYS A 13 6.24 -20.10 13.98
N GLY A 14 7.16 -19.76 14.90
CA GLY A 14 7.46 -18.36 15.25
C GLY A 14 8.23 -17.58 14.17
N ALA A 15 9.05 -18.26 13.35
CA ALA A 15 9.86 -17.60 12.33
C ALA A 15 9.05 -17.21 11.07
N CYS A 16 7.95 -17.91 10.77
CA CYS A 16 7.08 -17.59 9.62
C CYS A 16 6.16 -16.39 9.89
N LEU A 17 5.71 -16.19 11.14
CA LEU A 17 4.86 -15.06 11.50
C LEU A 17 5.59 -13.70 11.43
N PHE A 18 6.91 -13.69 11.61
CA PHE A 18 7.71 -12.46 11.56
C PHE A 18 7.90 -11.88 10.15
N GLN A 19 7.81 -12.69 9.09
CA GLN A 19 7.89 -12.19 7.71
C GLN A 19 6.57 -11.59 7.21
N VAL A 20 5.44 -11.86 7.88
CA VAL A 20 4.11 -11.39 7.46
C VAL A 20 3.77 -10.04 8.12
N ALA A 21 4.23 -9.78 9.34
CA ALA A 21 3.91 -8.54 10.07
C ALA A 21 4.68 -7.30 9.58
N LEU A 22 5.79 -7.47 8.86
CA LEU A 22 6.49 -6.38 8.18
C LEU A 22 5.96 -6.30 6.75
N GLY A 23 4.79 -5.65 6.59
CA GLY A 23 4.18 -5.38 5.29
C GLY A 23 5.22 -4.91 4.29
N LYS A 24 5.12 -5.42 3.05
CA LYS A 24 6.03 -5.05 1.97
C LYS A 24 5.73 -3.59 1.62
N ARG A 25 6.38 -2.63 2.27
CA ARG A 25 6.19 -1.20 1.98
C ARG A 25 6.18 -0.97 0.47
N TYR A 26 5.00 -0.67 -0.06
CA TYR A 26 4.82 -0.46 -1.48
C TYR A 26 5.73 0.68 -1.94
N ARG A 27 6.53 0.40 -2.98
CA ARG A 27 7.52 1.33 -3.50
C ARG A 27 6.81 2.43 -4.27
N LYS A 28 7.25 3.67 -4.06
CA LYS A 28 6.60 4.87 -4.62
C LYS A 28 6.72 4.95 -6.15
N ASP A 29 7.58 4.14 -6.75
CA ASP A 29 8.06 4.26 -8.12
C ASP A 29 7.78 3.03 -9.01
N PHE A 30 7.03 2.01 -8.54
CA PHE A 30 6.61 0.78 -9.27
C PHE A 30 7.72 -0.02 -9.97
N ASN A 31 8.96 0.46 -9.97
CA ASN A 31 10.10 -0.18 -10.57
C ASN A 31 10.66 -1.20 -9.56
N PRO A 32 10.58 -2.51 -9.84
CA PRO A 32 11.06 -3.54 -8.93
C PRO A 32 12.57 -3.46 -8.68
N SER A 33 13.31 -2.73 -9.52
CA SER A 33 14.73 -2.47 -9.38
C SER A 33 15.07 -1.17 -8.67
N ALA A 34 14.16 -0.21 -8.50
CA ALA A 34 14.47 1.04 -7.82
C ALA A 34 14.57 0.87 -6.30
N ARG A 35 15.51 1.56 -5.66
CA ARG A 35 15.78 1.54 -4.22
C ARG A 35 16.15 2.94 -3.73
N SER A 36 15.50 3.36 -2.66
CA SER A 36 15.96 4.48 -1.84
C SER A 36 16.93 3.95 -0.77
N PHE A 37 18.05 4.65 -0.57
CA PHE A 37 19.03 4.32 0.45
C PHE A 37 19.59 5.57 1.11
N LEU A 38 20.09 5.42 2.33
CA LEU A 38 20.69 6.48 3.12
C LEU A 38 22.21 6.29 3.17
N VAL A 39 22.97 7.36 2.97
CA VAL A 39 24.42 7.39 3.22
C VAL A 39 24.67 8.25 4.45
N VAL A 40 25.43 7.72 5.42
CA VAL A 40 25.77 8.40 6.67
C VAL A 40 27.28 8.51 6.76
N ASN A 41 27.80 9.74 6.90
CA ASN A 41 29.23 9.95 7.08
C ASN A 41 29.58 10.09 8.56
N LEU A 42 30.14 9.03 9.17
CA LEU A 42 30.73 9.07 10.51
C LEU A 42 32.25 9.25 10.49
N SER A 43 32.84 9.45 9.31
CA SER A 43 34.25 9.78 9.19
C SER A 43 34.52 11.22 9.59
N GLN A 44 35.77 11.52 9.93
CA GLN A 44 36.22 12.88 10.23
C GLN A 44 36.51 13.71 8.97
N SER A 45 36.40 13.11 7.78
CA SER A 45 36.71 13.73 6.50
C SER A 45 35.43 13.98 5.69
N VAL A 46 35.47 14.92 4.77
CA VAL A 46 34.39 15.09 3.79
C VAL A 46 34.43 13.93 2.79
N ALA A 47 33.27 13.33 2.51
CA ALA A 47 33.14 12.22 1.59
C ALA A 47 32.32 12.62 0.36
N GLU A 48 32.88 12.38 -0.83
CA GLU A 48 32.20 12.54 -2.10
C GLU A 48 31.65 11.18 -2.55
N VAL A 49 30.38 11.13 -2.94
CA VAL A 49 29.72 9.90 -3.42
C VAL A 49 29.45 10.03 -4.91
N TYR A 50 30.08 9.15 -5.69
CA TYR A 50 29.95 9.09 -7.14
C TYR A 50 29.14 7.86 -7.54
N TRP A 51 28.21 8.02 -8.47
CA TRP A 51 27.64 6.89 -9.20
C TRP A 51 28.64 6.43 -10.27
N MET A 52 28.81 5.12 -10.38
CA MET A 52 29.71 4.47 -11.33
C MET A 52 28.90 3.74 -12.41
N HIS A 53 29.12 4.08 -13.68
CA HIS A 53 28.50 3.34 -14.78
C HIS A 53 29.21 1.99 -15.01
N PHE A 54 28.45 0.89 -14.98
CA PHE A 54 29.00 -0.48 -14.96
C PHE A 54 29.82 -0.89 -16.19
N GLY A 55 29.62 -0.21 -17.34
CA GLY A 55 30.33 -0.54 -18.59
C GLY A 55 31.41 0.46 -19.02
N THR A 56 31.32 1.71 -18.58
CA THR A 56 32.22 2.79 -19.03
C THR A 56 33.16 3.28 -17.94
N GLU A 57 32.93 2.89 -16.68
CA GLU A 57 33.61 3.43 -15.50
C GLU A 57 33.48 4.96 -15.34
N GLU A 58 32.51 5.57 -16.04
CA GLU A 58 32.20 6.98 -15.89
C GLU A 58 31.70 7.25 -14.47
N ARG A 59 32.18 8.37 -13.89
CA ARG A 59 31.87 8.77 -12.52
C ARG A 59 31.02 10.03 -12.55
N VAL A 60 29.87 9.99 -11.91
CA VAL A 60 28.99 11.16 -11.77
C VAL A 60 28.79 11.46 -10.29
N LEU A 61 29.28 12.61 -9.84
CA LEU A 61 29.10 13.06 -8.44
C LEU A 61 27.61 13.19 -8.13
N GLN A 62 27.15 12.50 -7.09
CA GLN A 62 25.75 12.55 -6.63
C GLN A 62 25.59 13.44 -5.41
N MET A 63 26.55 13.40 -4.48
CA MET A 63 26.51 14.20 -3.24
C MET A 63 27.89 14.38 -2.60
N GLU A 64 27.99 15.40 -1.76
CA GLU A 64 29.10 15.65 -0.84
C GLU A 64 28.59 15.60 0.60
N LEU A 65 29.20 14.78 1.45
CA LEU A 65 28.79 14.53 2.81
C LEU A 65 29.85 15.02 3.79
N HIS A 66 29.52 16.04 4.58
CA HIS A 66 30.36 16.49 5.69
C HIS A 66 30.36 15.48 6.85
N PRO A 67 31.36 15.53 7.76
CA PRO A 67 31.37 14.73 8.97
C PRO A 67 30.08 14.87 9.78
N GLY A 68 29.45 13.73 10.11
CA GLY A 68 28.17 13.65 10.81
C GLY A 68 26.93 13.84 9.93
N ALA A 69 27.10 14.21 8.65
CA ALA A 69 25.98 14.40 7.73
C ALA A 69 25.37 13.06 7.29
N LYS A 70 24.09 13.10 6.95
CA LYS A 70 23.35 11.99 6.33
C LYS A 70 22.50 12.54 5.19
N ASP A 71 22.43 11.80 4.10
CA ASP A 71 21.60 12.16 2.95
C ASP A 71 21.09 10.89 2.23
N SER A 72 20.00 11.02 1.48
CA SER A 72 19.32 9.91 0.80
C SER A 72 19.42 10.02 -0.71
N LEU A 73 19.62 8.88 -1.38
CA LEU A 73 19.62 8.75 -2.84
C LEU A 73 18.63 7.71 -3.30
N ASN A 74 18.18 7.84 -4.55
CA ASN A 74 17.43 6.82 -5.26
C ASN A 74 18.30 6.26 -6.40
N SER A 75 18.33 4.94 -6.53
CA SER A 75 19.13 4.25 -7.54
C SER A 75 18.54 2.88 -7.84
N HIS A 76 19.17 2.09 -8.71
CA HIS A 76 18.68 0.75 -9.06
C HIS A 76 19.52 -0.34 -8.41
N ILE A 77 18.93 -1.51 -8.16
CA ILE A 77 19.67 -2.73 -7.84
C ILE A 77 20.77 -2.89 -8.88
N THR A 78 21.95 -3.32 -8.44
CA THR A 78 23.18 -3.47 -9.22
C THR A 78 23.95 -2.20 -9.52
N HIS A 79 23.38 -0.99 -9.32
CA HIS A 79 24.17 0.24 -9.40
C HIS A 79 25.28 0.23 -8.35
N GLU A 80 26.47 0.65 -8.78
CA GLU A 80 27.66 0.75 -7.93
C GLU A 80 27.99 2.23 -7.68
N PHE A 81 28.48 2.50 -6.47
CA PHE A 81 28.87 3.83 -6.03
C PHE A 81 30.29 3.80 -5.49
N GLU A 82 31.07 4.83 -5.84
CA GLU A 82 32.40 5.10 -5.29
C GLU A 82 32.28 6.21 -4.23
N VAL A 83 32.67 5.91 -2.99
CA VAL A 83 32.87 6.91 -1.94
C VAL A 83 34.34 7.28 -1.90
N ARG A 84 34.63 8.56 -2.08
CA ARG A 84 36.00 9.10 -2.09
C ARG A 84 36.17 10.13 -0.99
N GLU A 85 37.27 10.04 -0.27
CA GLU A 85 37.68 11.07 0.68
C GLU A 85 38.11 12.32 -0.09
N LYS A 86 37.47 13.45 0.20
CA LYS A 86 37.85 14.76 -0.34
C LYS A 86 39.09 15.26 0.40
N PRO A 87 40.15 15.70 -0.29
CA PRO A 87 41.30 16.35 0.35
C PRO A 87 40.87 17.57 1.15
N ASP A 88 41.57 17.85 2.24
CA ASP A 88 41.42 19.12 2.95
C ASP A 88 41.94 20.31 2.12
N GLU A 89 41.86 21.52 2.69
CA GLU A 89 42.35 22.74 2.02
C GLU A 89 43.87 22.69 1.73
N GLN A 90 44.61 21.86 2.47
CA GLN A 90 46.04 21.62 2.29
C GLN A 90 46.32 20.50 1.27
N ALA A 91 45.29 19.98 0.60
CA ALA A 91 45.34 18.84 -0.31
C ALA A 91 45.88 17.54 0.33
N VAL A 92 45.73 17.40 1.65
CA VAL A 92 46.10 16.21 2.41
C VAL A 92 44.85 15.40 2.72
N CYS A 93 44.96 14.07 2.56
CA CYS A 93 43.92 13.13 2.94
C CYS A 93 44.35 12.33 4.18
N GLY A 94 43.39 11.87 4.97
CA GLY A 94 43.64 11.13 6.23
C GLY A 94 44.18 9.71 6.04
N GLY A 95 44.34 9.23 4.81
CA GLY A 95 44.88 7.91 4.51
C GLY A 95 46.40 7.78 4.73
N ARG A 96 46.88 6.54 4.77
CA ARG A 96 48.32 6.24 4.89
C ARG A 96 49.07 6.89 3.72
N GLN A 97 50.14 7.62 4.03
CA GLN A 97 50.97 8.35 3.05
C GLN A 97 50.23 9.48 2.31
N GLY A 98 49.18 10.06 2.91
CA GLY A 98 48.44 11.19 2.33
C GLY A 98 47.57 10.81 1.13
N ARG A 99 47.36 9.51 0.87
CA ARG A 99 46.48 9.04 -0.21
C ARG A 99 45.03 9.07 0.25
N CYS A 100 44.16 9.68 -0.56
CA CYS A 100 42.72 9.71 -0.31
C CYS A 100 42.14 8.29 -0.34
N ARG A 101 41.39 7.96 0.71
CA ARG A 101 40.73 6.67 0.82
C ARG A 101 39.55 6.63 -0.17
N LYS A 102 39.33 5.46 -0.75
CA LYS A 102 38.17 5.19 -1.60
C LYS A 102 37.56 3.85 -1.26
N ARG A 103 36.23 3.75 -1.37
CA ARG A 103 35.47 2.52 -1.13
C ARG A 103 34.34 2.43 -2.14
N PHE A 104 33.85 1.22 -2.34
CA PHE A 104 32.78 0.93 -3.27
C PHE A 104 31.65 0.24 -2.53
N PHE A 105 30.43 0.51 -2.94
CA PHE A 105 29.27 -0.25 -2.50
C PHE A 105 28.28 -0.41 -3.64
N GLN A 106 27.54 -1.52 -3.61
CA GLN A 106 26.53 -1.84 -4.60
C GLN A 106 25.17 -1.88 -3.95
N ILE A 107 24.17 -1.36 -4.66
CA ILE A 107 22.78 -1.40 -4.22
C ILE A 107 22.24 -2.83 -4.36
N SER A 108 21.87 -3.43 -3.24
CA SER A 108 21.28 -4.77 -3.20
C SER A 108 19.76 -4.74 -3.42
N ALA A 109 19.14 -5.91 -3.51
CA ALA A 109 17.68 -6.04 -3.59
C ALA A 109 16.96 -5.73 -2.26
N GLU A 110 17.69 -5.62 -1.15
CA GLU A 110 17.13 -5.37 0.18
C GLU A 110 16.61 -3.93 0.31
N GLU A 111 15.70 -3.71 1.26
CA GLU A 111 15.05 -2.41 1.50
C GLU A 111 15.65 -1.69 2.72
N ASP A 112 15.45 -0.37 2.76
CA ASP A 112 15.99 0.52 3.80
C ASP A 112 17.50 0.36 4.01
N GLN A 113 18.26 0.29 2.93
CA GLN A 113 19.72 0.19 2.99
C GLN A 113 20.31 1.50 3.53
N VAL A 114 21.20 1.36 4.51
CA VAL A 114 21.97 2.44 5.12
C VAL A 114 23.45 2.10 4.95
N PHE A 115 24.16 2.94 4.22
CA PHE A 115 25.59 2.83 3.99
C PHE A 115 26.30 3.81 4.94
N THR A 116 26.94 3.27 5.97
CA THR A 116 27.65 4.06 6.98
C THR A 116 29.13 4.10 6.62
N ILE A 117 29.65 5.30 6.37
CA ILE A 117 31.09 5.55 6.21
C ILE A 117 31.67 5.69 7.62
N THR A 118 32.44 4.70 8.05
CA THR A 118 33.01 4.63 9.40
C THR A 118 34.16 5.63 9.61
N PRO A 119 34.63 5.87 10.85
CA PRO A 119 35.81 6.68 11.14
C PRO A 119 37.07 6.27 10.36
N ASP A 120 37.26 4.98 10.13
CA ASP A 120 38.38 4.43 9.34
C ASP A 120 38.12 4.41 7.82
N PHE A 121 36.99 4.98 7.37
CA PHE A 121 36.57 5.08 5.97
C PHE A 121 36.31 3.71 5.33
N GLN A 122 35.68 2.81 6.09
CA GLN A 122 35.05 1.60 5.59
C GLN A 122 33.57 1.87 5.37
N ILE A 123 32.92 1.02 4.57
CA ILE A 123 31.48 1.10 4.36
C ILE A 123 30.83 -0.09 5.06
N GLU A 124 30.04 0.21 6.06
CA GLU A 124 29.17 -0.76 6.71
C GLU A 124 27.77 -0.67 6.13
N VAL A 125 27.21 -1.81 5.72
CA VAL A 125 25.87 -1.87 5.15
C VAL A 125 24.90 -2.41 6.19
N SER A 126 23.91 -1.61 6.52
CA SER A 126 22.79 -2.00 7.36
C SER A 126 21.51 -1.98 6.53
N ASN A 127 20.62 -2.94 6.72
CA ASN A 127 19.32 -2.99 6.06
C ASN A 127 18.25 -3.42 7.07
N ASN A 128 16.99 -3.45 6.66
CA ASN A 128 15.90 -3.91 7.53
C ASN A 128 16.19 -5.30 8.16
N LYS A 129 16.71 -6.26 7.39
CA LYS A 129 17.01 -7.61 7.85
C LYS A 129 18.19 -7.66 8.82
N SER A 130 19.30 -6.96 8.53
CA SER A 130 20.47 -6.96 9.42
C SER A 130 20.16 -6.23 10.72
N ARG A 131 19.43 -5.10 10.68
CA ARG A 131 18.94 -4.42 11.89
C ARG A 131 18.00 -5.29 12.70
N ALA A 132 17.05 -5.97 12.06
CA ALA A 132 16.15 -6.90 12.75
C ALA A 132 16.91 -8.06 13.39
N ARG A 133 17.93 -8.62 12.71
CA ARG A 133 18.80 -9.66 13.26
C ARG A 133 19.62 -9.17 14.44
N GLU A 134 20.18 -7.96 14.35
CA GLU A 134 20.98 -7.40 15.45
C GLU A 134 20.10 -7.09 16.66
N LYS A 135 18.94 -6.46 16.46
CA LYS A 135 17.94 -6.24 17.51
C LYS A 135 17.51 -7.56 18.15
N ALA A 136 17.27 -8.62 17.35
CA ALA A 136 16.93 -9.94 17.86
C ALA A 136 18.07 -10.58 18.69
N LYS A 137 19.33 -10.42 18.26
CA LYS A 137 20.50 -10.88 19.03
C LYS A 137 20.65 -10.10 20.33
N ASP A 138 20.45 -8.79 20.30
CA ASP A 138 20.51 -7.94 21.49
C ASP A 138 19.42 -8.33 22.49
N THR A 139 18.18 -8.52 22.04
CA THR A 139 17.08 -9.03 22.87
C THR A 139 17.41 -10.40 23.45
N LEU A 140 17.94 -11.33 22.63
CA LEU A 140 18.35 -12.65 23.10
C LEU A 140 19.47 -12.56 24.15
N ARG A 141 20.45 -11.66 23.96
CA ARG A 141 21.52 -11.42 24.92
C ARG A 141 20.98 -10.91 26.24
N GLN A 142 20.11 -9.89 26.21
CA GLN A 142 19.47 -9.33 27.40
C GLN A 142 18.64 -10.40 28.15
N CYS A 143 17.87 -11.22 27.42
CA CYS A 143 17.08 -12.28 28.03
C CYS A 143 17.93 -13.39 28.66
N ARG A 144 19.08 -13.73 28.06
CA ARG A 144 20.04 -14.67 28.65
C ARG A 144 20.68 -14.10 29.91
N GLU A 145 21.13 -12.85 29.88
CA GLU A 145 21.70 -12.17 31.04
C GLU A 145 20.70 -12.09 32.20
N LEU A 146 19.41 -11.83 31.90
CA LEU A 146 18.33 -11.85 32.88
C LEU A 146 18.09 -13.25 33.47
N SER A 147 18.02 -14.29 32.63
CA SER A 147 17.83 -15.66 33.10
C SER A 147 19.02 -16.15 33.92
N ASP A 148 20.25 -15.82 33.54
CA ASP A 148 21.46 -16.13 34.32
C ASP A 148 21.48 -15.40 35.66
N PHE A 149 21.00 -14.15 35.70
CA PHE A 149 20.85 -13.39 36.94
C PHE A 149 19.81 -14.03 37.87
N LEU A 150 18.62 -14.38 37.37
CA LEU A 150 17.57 -15.06 38.14
C LEU A 150 18.04 -16.44 38.61
N GLY A 151 18.75 -17.18 37.76
CA GLY A 151 19.35 -18.47 38.09
C GLY A 151 20.38 -18.44 39.22
N LYS A 152 21.01 -17.30 39.47
CA LYS A 152 21.90 -17.11 40.62
C LYS A 152 21.12 -16.85 41.93
N LEU A 153 19.91 -16.29 41.84
CA LEU A 153 19.08 -15.99 43.02
C LEU A 153 18.34 -17.23 43.54
N THR A 154 17.95 -18.12 42.65
CA THR A 154 17.23 -19.35 42.98
C THR A 154 18.10 -20.56 42.66
N ALA A 155 18.61 -21.24 43.68
CA ALA A 155 19.61 -22.30 43.56
C ALA A 155 19.15 -23.59 42.81
N THR A 156 18.01 -23.58 42.12
CA THR A 156 17.30 -24.80 41.68
C THR A 156 16.61 -24.71 40.32
N PHE A 157 16.94 -23.79 39.41
CA PHE A 157 16.32 -23.85 38.07
C PHE A 157 16.88 -25.01 37.24
N ASN A 158 15.97 -25.88 36.78
CA ASN A 158 16.25 -26.88 35.74
C ASN A 158 16.59 -26.16 34.42
N PRO A 159 17.53 -26.67 33.59
CA PRO A 159 17.76 -26.17 32.23
C PRO A 159 16.50 -25.89 31.40
N LEU A 160 15.44 -26.68 31.55
CA LEU A 160 14.16 -26.44 30.87
C LEU A 160 13.48 -25.14 31.34
N GLU A 161 13.45 -24.88 32.64
CA GLU A 161 12.85 -23.66 33.21
C GLU A 161 13.63 -22.39 32.77
N ARG A 162 14.94 -22.50 32.56
CA ARG A 162 15.75 -21.40 32.01
C ARG A 162 15.39 -21.11 30.55
N LEU A 163 15.15 -22.14 29.74
CA LEU A 163 14.72 -21.97 28.36
C LEU A 163 13.33 -21.32 28.30
N ASP A 164 12.41 -21.74 29.15
CA ASP A 164 11.08 -21.15 29.24
C ASP A 164 11.16 -19.66 29.64
N GLN A 165 12.00 -19.29 30.61
CA GLN A 165 12.21 -17.89 30.98
C GLN A 165 12.79 -17.04 29.84
N VAL A 166 13.76 -17.57 29.08
CA VAL A 166 14.31 -16.86 27.92
C VAL A 166 13.24 -16.71 26.84
N ALA A 167 12.43 -17.75 26.59
CA ALA A 167 11.34 -17.70 25.64
C ALA A 167 10.27 -16.67 26.03
N ASP A 168 9.88 -16.63 27.31
CA ASP A 168 8.94 -15.65 27.85
C ASP A 168 9.47 -14.23 27.73
N CYS A 169 10.75 -14.00 28.07
CA CYS A 169 11.40 -12.70 27.92
C CYS A 169 11.44 -12.24 26.45
N ILE A 170 11.75 -13.13 25.51
CA ILE A 170 11.74 -12.79 24.07
C ILE A 170 10.31 -12.47 23.63
N SER A 171 9.33 -13.28 24.02
CA SER A 171 7.91 -13.07 23.71
C SER A 171 7.43 -11.69 24.19
N GLN A 172 7.77 -11.30 25.42
CA GLN A 172 7.44 -10.00 25.97
C GLN A 172 8.10 -8.83 25.21
N ASN A 173 9.39 -8.94 24.89
CA ASN A 173 10.09 -7.90 24.11
C ASN A 173 9.55 -7.77 22.69
N VAL A 174 9.23 -8.89 22.05
CA VAL A 174 8.59 -8.90 20.72
C VAL A 174 7.20 -8.26 20.78
N HIS A 175 6.37 -8.64 21.76
CA HIS A 175 5.07 -8.00 21.95
C HIS A 175 5.21 -6.49 22.18
N SER A 176 6.13 -6.05 23.04
CA SER A 176 6.37 -4.61 23.29
C SER A 176 6.74 -3.88 22.01
N ALA A 177 7.67 -4.41 21.22
CA ALA A 177 8.08 -3.79 19.96
C ALA A 177 6.95 -3.74 18.91
N ILE A 178 6.09 -4.78 18.87
CA ILE A 178 4.89 -4.78 18.04
C ILE A 178 3.91 -3.72 18.52
N TYR A 179 3.68 -3.60 19.82
CA TYR A 179 2.78 -2.60 20.41
C TYR A 179 3.27 -1.17 20.16
N GLU A 180 4.56 -0.89 20.34
CA GLU A 180 5.16 0.43 20.03
C GLU A 180 4.97 0.78 18.54
N THR A 181 5.24 -0.17 17.65
CA THR A 181 5.02 0.03 16.20
C THR A 181 3.54 0.25 15.90
N GLN A 182 2.65 -0.44 16.60
CA GLN A 182 1.22 -0.26 16.44
C GLN A 182 0.76 1.12 16.92
N GLU A 183 1.29 1.60 18.05
CA GLU A 183 0.99 2.94 18.57
C GLU A 183 1.44 4.02 17.59
N ASP A 184 2.63 3.88 16.99
CA ASP A 184 3.12 4.79 15.95
C ASP A 184 2.21 4.80 14.71
N ILE A 185 1.78 3.62 14.24
CA ILE A 185 0.83 3.50 13.11
C ILE A 185 -0.51 4.16 13.46
N ASP A 186 -1.01 3.93 14.67
CA ASP A 186 -2.26 4.48 15.16
C ASP A 186 -2.20 6.00 15.26
N PHE A 187 -1.08 6.51 15.76
CA PHE A 187 -0.81 7.94 15.83
C PHE A 187 -0.75 8.59 14.45
N GLN A 188 -0.01 7.99 13.50
CA GLN A 188 0.05 8.50 12.13
C GLN A 188 -1.31 8.46 11.43
N SER A 189 -2.08 7.38 11.62
CA SER A 189 -3.44 7.26 11.10
C SER A 189 -4.36 8.35 11.68
N ALA A 190 -4.32 8.56 13.00
CA ALA A 190 -5.12 9.59 13.66
C ALA A 190 -4.77 11.00 13.18
N ILE A 191 -3.48 11.29 12.94
CA ILE A 191 -3.05 12.54 12.32
C ILE A 191 -3.62 12.68 10.92
N ARG A 192 -3.49 11.66 10.06
CA ARG A 192 -4.03 11.70 8.68
C ARG A 192 -5.54 11.91 8.67
N GLN A 193 -6.29 11.24 9.53
CA GLN A 193 -7.74 11.45 9.67
C GLN A 193 -8.08 12.88 10.11
N LYS A 194 -7.33 13.42 11.07
CA LYS A 194 -7.52 14.79 11.56
C LYS A 194 -7.13 15.84 10.52
N MET A 195 -6.09 15.60 9.72
CA MET A 195 -5.69 16.47 8.63
C MET A 195 -6.67 16.37 7.47
N GLY A 196 -7.03 15.16 7.06
CA GLY A 196 -7.99 14.88 6.00
C GLY A 196 -9.35 15.52 6.26
N SER A 197 -9.88 15.39 7.47
CA SER A 197 -11.15 16.04 7.83
C SER A 197 -11.10 17.57 7.78
N LYS A 198 -9.93 18.17 8.03
CA LYS A 198 -9.74 19.63 7.85
C LYS A 198 -9.58 20.02 6.38
N LEU A 199 -8.91 19.20 5.60
CA LEU A 199 -8.70 19.41 4.16
C LEU A 199 -9.99 19.22 3.36
N GLN A 200 -10.89 18.34 3.82
CA GLN A 200 -12.15 18.04 3.14
C GLN A 200 -12.93 19.30 2.75
N ASN A 201 -13.16 20.22 3.69
CA ASN A 201 -13.95 21.42 3.40
C ASN A 201 -13.26 22.30 2.36
N TYR A 202 -11.94 22.41 2.44
CA TYR A 202 -11.16 23.18 1.46
C TYR A 202 -11.21 22.51 0.08
N ALA A 203 -10.87 21.22 -0.01
CA ALA A 203 -10.84 20.46 -1.25
C ALA A 203 -12.21 20.36 -1.94
N CYS A 204 -13.30 20.35 -1.20
CA CYS A 204 -14.65 20.30 -1.78
C CYS A 204 -15.28 21.67 -2.07
N GLN A 205 -14.75 22.76 -1.51
CA GLN A 205 -15.24 24.13 -1.78
C GLN A 205 -14.44 24.83 -2.88
N ASP A 206 -13.16 24.50 -3.00
CA ASP A 206 -12.27 25.04 -4.02
C ASP A 206 -12.40 24.23 -5.31
N THR A 207 -13.12 24.76 -6.30
CA THR A 207 -13.30 24.10 -7.61
C THR A 207 -12.02 24.05 -8.42
N THR A 208 -10.99 24.79 -7.99
CA THR A 208 -9.64 24.80 -8.57
C THR A 208 -8.66 23.90 -7.81
N PHE A 209 -9.14 23.13 -6.81
CA PHE A 209 -8.30 22.16 -6.11
C PHE A 209 -7.69 21.18 -7.13
N TRP A 210 -6.40 20.90 -7.01
CA TRP A 210 -5.73 20.09 -8.04
C TRP A 210 -6.21 18.63 -7.99
N GLU A 211 -6.44 18.07 -9.18
CA GLU A 211 -6.60 16.63 -9.34
C GLU A 211 -5.31 15.92 -8.90
N THR A 212 -5.45 14.75 -8.28
CA THR A 212 -4.27 13.96 -7.91
C THR A 212 -3.57 13.43 -9.15
N GLU A 213 -2.28 13.74 -9.29
CA GLU A 213 -1.46 13.17 -10.35
C GLU A 213 -1.33 11.64 -10.16
N PRO A 214 -1.43 10.85 -11.24
CA PRO A 214 -1.27 9.40 -11.14
C PRO A 214 0.16 9.05 -10.75
N LEU A 215 0.28 8.12 -9.79
CA LEU A 215 1.55 7.50 -9.41
C LEU A 215 2.09 6.60 -10.52
N ASP A 216 1.17 5.97 -11.27
CA ASP A 216 1.48 5.11 -12.40
C ASP A 216 0.38 5.16 -13.45
N VAL A 217 0.76 4.98 -14.71
CA VAL A 217 -0.14 4.94 -15.85
C VAL A 217 0.15 3.66 -16.61
N GLN A 218 -0.77 2.72 -16.51
CA GLN A 218 -0.66 1.41 -17.13
C GLN A 218 -1.66 1.28 -18.28
N VAL A 219 -1.32 0.47 -19.28
CA VAL A 219 -2.26 0.07 -20.31
C VAL A 219 -2.66 -1.38 -20.04
N TRP A 220 -3.92 -1.60 -19.67
CA TRP A 220 -4.44 -2.94 -19.41
C TRP A 220 -5.09 -3.48 -20.67
N ASN A 221 -4.52 -4.57 -21.17
CA ASN A 221 -5.10 -5.35 -22.25
C ASN A 221 -5.89 -6.50 -21.61
N PRO A 222 -7.22 -6.59 -21.81
CA PRO A 222 -8.01 -7.71 -21.33
C PRO A 222 -7.48 -8.98 -22.02
N GLY A 223 -6.75 -9.81 -21.27
CA GLY A 223 -5.80 -10.80 -21.79
C GLY A 223 -6.35 -12.01 -22.53
N ASN A 224 -7.48 -11.90 -23.23
CA ASN A 224 -7.91 -12.90 -24.20
C ASN A 224 -8.85 -12.30 -25.27
N PRO A 225 -8.34 -11.98 -26.48
CA PRO A 225 -9.14 -11.37 -27.56
C PRO A 225 -10.28 -12.28 -28.05
N SER A 226 -10.29 -13.57 -27.69
CA SER A 226 -11.30 -14.51 -28.16
C SER A 226 -12.65 -14.45 -27.41
N LEU A 227 -12.76 -13.67 -26.34
CA LEU A 227 -13.98 -13.58 -25.51
C LEU A 227 -14.60 -12.18 -25.42
N MET A 228 -13.98 -11.14 -25.97
CA MET A 228 -14.47 -9.76 -25.87
C MET A 228 -14.49 -9.08 -27.23
N TRP A 229 -15.59 -8.40 -27.54
CA TRP A 229 -15.86 -7.76 -28.82
C TRP A 229 -15.25 -6.35 -28.92
N ASP A 230 -14.66 -5.84 -27.84
CA ASP A 230 -13.95 -4.56 -27.81
C ASP A 230 -12.44 -4.82 -27.67
N ASP A 231 -11.68 -4.62 -28.75
CA ASP A 231 -10.21 -4.62 -28.83
C ASP A 231 -9.58 -3.42 -28.08
N LEU A 232 -10.32 -2.79 -27.18
CA LEU A 232 -9.89 -1.55 -26.56
C LEU A 232 -8.94 -1.87 -25.40
N SER A 233 -7.69 -1.44 -25.57
CA SER A 233 -6.76 -1.27 -24.46
C SER A 233 -7.24 -0.11 -23.60
N HIS A 234 -7.28 -0.29 -22.28
CA HIS A 234 -7.71 0.77 -21.36
C HIS A 234 -6.52 1.35 -20.63
N THR A 235 -6.52 2.68 -20.51
CA THR A 235 -5.53 3.38 -19.69
C THR A 235 -6.01 3.36 -18.24
N VAL A 236 -5.19 2.79 -17.36
CA VAL A 236 -5.43 2.73 -15.93
C VAL A 236 -4.46 3.67 -15.24
N ARG A 237 -5.00 4.62 -14.49
CA ARG A 237 -4.25 5.64 -13.76
C ARG A 237 -4.31 5.33 -12.28
N VAL A 238 -3.21 4.85 -11.72
CA VAL A 238 -3.14 4.47 -10.31
C VAL A 238 -2.86 5.72 -9.48
N LEU A 239 -3.84 6.16 -8.70
CA LEU A 239 -3.77 7.36 -7.87
C LEU A 239 -3.25 7.05 -6.46
N LEU A 240 -3.56 5.86 -5.97
CA LEU A 240 -3.04 5.31 -4.72
C LEU A 240 -2.80 3.82 -4.90
N GLN A 241 -1.66 3.36 -4.42
CA GLN A 241 -1.36 1.95 -4.26
C GLN A 241 -0.71 1.74 -2.90
N ALA A 242 -1.44 1.07 -2.01
CA ALA A 242 -0.94 0.57 -0.74
C ALA A 242 -1.00 -0.96 -0.74
N ASP A 243 -0.55 -1.58 0.35
CA ASP A 243 -0.60 -3.04 0.49
C ASP A 243 -2.05 -3.51 0.50
N THR A 244 -2.91 -2.79 1.24
CA THR A 244 -4.29 -3.20 1.44
C THR A 244 -5.34 -2.41 0.65
N SER A 245 -4.92 -1.44 -0.16
CA SER A 245 -5.84 -0.52 -0.82
C SER A 245 -5.27 -0.01 -2.14
N MET A 246 -6.16 0.22 -3.11
CA MET A 246 -5.83 0.85 -4.36
C MET A 246 -6.96 1.80 -4.74
N ILE A 247 -6.60 2.96 -5.28
CA ILE A 247 -7.51 3.88 -5.95
C ILE A 247 -6.96 4.09 -7.35
N ALA A 248 -7.77 3.78 -8.36
CA ALA A 248 -7.37 3.94 -9.75
C ALA A 248 -8.54 4.42 -10.59
N THR A 249 -8.26 5.17 -11.65
CA THR A 249 -9.25 5.48 -12.69
C THR A 249 -9.00 4.67 -13.95
N LEU A 250 -10.08 4.38 -14.67
CA LEU A 250 -10.09 3.56 -15.87
C LEU A 250 -10.78 4.34 -17.00
N ASP A 251 -10.00 4.72 -18.02
CA ASP A 251 -10.49 5.46 -19.17
C ASP A 251 -11.37 4.57 -20.07
N ASN A 252 -12.43 5.13 -20.65
CA ASN A 252 -13.33 4.48 -21.63
C ASN A 252 -13.97 3.17 -21.15
N MET A 253 -14.20 3.03 -19.83
CA MET A 253 -14.79 1.84 -19.25
C MET A 253 -16.28 1.68 -19.61
N VAL A 254 -17.00 2.80 -19.71
CA VAL A 254 -18.47 2.85 -19.81
C VAL A 254 -18.88 3.48 -21.13
N ARG A 255 -19.80 2.86 -21.86
CA ARG A 255 -20.38 3.43 -23.09
C ARG A 255 -21.69 4.15 -22.77
N PRO A 256 -22.09 5.15 -23.56
CA PRO A 256 -23.41 5.80 -23.40
C PRO A 256 -24.58 4.80 -23.39
N SER A 257 -24.52 3.75 -24.23
CA SER A 257 -25.53 2.69 -24.26
C SER A 257 -25.62 1.89 -22.96
N ASP A 258 -24.51 1.75 -22.23
CA ASP A 258 -24.47 1.04 -20.95
C ASP A 258 -25.19 1.88 -19.88
N CYS A 259 -24.98 3.20 -19.90
CA CYS A 259 -25.67 4.16 -19.03
C CYS A 259 -27.18 4.17 -19.27
N GLU A 260 -27.60 4.35 -20.52
CA GLU A 260 -29.02 4.32 -20.90
C GLU A 260 -29.71 3.01 -20.49
N PHE A 261 -29.00 1.88 -20.64
CA PHE A 261 -29.50 0.58 -20.20
C PHE A 261 -29.73 0.54 -18.69
N VAL A 262 -28.71 0.87 -17.89
CA VAL A 262 -28.78 0.78 -16.43
C VAL A 262 -29.83 1.74 -15.88
N GLU A 263 -29.87 2.97 -16.38
CA GLU A 263 -30.87 3.97 -15.98
C GLU A 263 -32.30 3.52 -16.32
N ARG A 264 -32.53 3.01 -17.54
CA ARG A 264 -33.85 2.50 -17.95
C ARG A 264 -34.32 1.35 -17.05
N VAL A 265 -33.43 0.44 -16.67
CA VAL A 265 -33.78 -0.66 -15.77
C VAL A 265 -34.03 -0.13 -14.36
N ALA A 266 -33.23 0.83 -13.88
CA ALA A 266 -33.40 1.45 -12.57
C ALA A 266 -34.66 2.32 -12.46
N GLN A 267 -35.17 2.88 -13.57
CA GLN A 267 -36.46 3.59 -13.61
C GLN A 267 -37.64 2.75 -13.14
N THR A 268 -37.56 1.42 -13.23
CA THR A 268 -38.60 0.53 -12.72
C THR A 268 -38.67 0.50 -11.18
N THR A 269 -37.65 1.04 -10.49
CA THR A 269 -37.51 1.06 -9.03
C THR A 269 -37.38 2.47 -8.47
N TRP A 270 -37.66 3.51 -9.26
CA TRP A 270 -37.37 4.92 -8.95
C TRP A 270 -38.12 5.50 -7.73
N ASP A 271 -39.14 4.82 -7.22
CA ASP A 271 -39.80 5.21 -5.97
C ASP A 271 -38.90 5.02 -4.74
N SER A 272 -37.74 4.35 -4.86
CA SER A 272 -36.71 4.29 -3.82
C SER A 272 -35.78 5.51 -3.86
N GLU A 273 -35.27 5.93 -2.70
CA GLU A 273 -34.26 6.99 -2.60
C GLU A 273 -32.94 6.66 -3.34
N LEU A 274 -32.73 5.38 -3.65
CA LEU A 274 -31.58 4.85 -4.38
C LEU A 274 -32.08 3.81 -5.40
N PRO A 275 -32.22 4.18 -6.68
CA PRO A 275 -32.62 3.24 -7.72
C PRO A 275 -31.63 2.08 -7.82
N GLU A 276 -32.15 0.85 -7.73
CA GLU A 276 -31.35 -0.38 -7.79
C GLU A 276 -31.72 -1.18 -9.04
N VAL A 277 -30.69 -1.75 -9.68
CA VAL A 277 -30.84 -2.77 -10.72
C VAL A 277 -30.70 -4.14 -10.07
N PHE A 278 -31.79 -4.89 -9.98
CA PHE A 278 -31.78 -6.21 -9.36
C PHE A 278 -31.04 -7.26 -10.20
N TRP A 279 -30.61 -8.33 -9.52
CA TRP A 279 -29.89 -9.45 -10.07
C TRP A 279 -30.50 -10.07 -11.34
N GLU A 280 -31.83 -10.08 -11.46
CA GLU A 280 -32.57 -10.62 -12.61
C GLU A 280 -32.17 -9.96 -13.92
N ALA A 281 -31.74 -8.69 -13.90
CA ALA A 281 -31.31 -7.95 -15.06
C ALA A 281 -30.09 -8.57 -15.76
N ARG A 282 -29.30 -9.41 -15.07
CA ARG A 282 -28.15 -10.13 -15.65
C ARG A 282 -28.51 -11.07 -16.81
N LYS A 283 -29.79 -11.36 -17.02
CA LYS A 283 -30.26 -12.16 -18.16
C LYS A 283 -30.34 -11.36 -19.45
N GLN A 284 -30.30 -10.03 -19.36
CA GLN A 284 -30.34 -9.13 -20.51
C GLN A 284 -28.95 -9.08 -21.16
N PRO A 285 -28.85 -9.18 -22.50
CA PRO A 285 -27.56 -9.16 -23.20
C PRO A 285 -26.67 -7.97 -22.83
N GLU A 286 -27.25 -6.79 -22.65
CA GLU A 286 -26.56 -5.54 -22.30
C GLU A 286 -25.92 -5.61 -20.91
N ALA A 287 -26.62 -6.21 -19.93
CA ALA A 287 -26.05 -6.44 -18.61
C ALA A 287 -24.90 -7.45 -18.66
N ILE A 288 -25.03 -8.50 -19.45
CA ILE A 288 -23.98 -9.52 -19.61
C ILE A 288 -22.73 -8.89 -20.21
N ASP A 289 -22.88 -8.06 -21.24
CA ASP A 289 -21.77 -7.35 -21.88
C ASP A 289 -21.06 -6.40 -20.90
N LEU A 290 -21.82 -5.55 -20.21
CA LEU A 290 -21.28 -4.61 -19.22
C LEU A 290 -20.56 -5.36 -18.08
N LEU A 291 -21.17 -6.40 -17.52
CA LEU A 291 -20.53 -7.21 -16.48
C LEU A 291 -19.26 -7.89 -17.01
N SER A 292 -19.28 -8.43 -18.21
CA SER A 292 -18.11 -9.07 -18.81
C SER A 292 -16.93 -8.10 -18.90
N ARG A 293 -17.17 -6.84 -19.30
CA ARG A 293 -16.15 -5.77 -19.22
C ARG A 293 -15.70 -5.53 -17.78
N ILE A 294 -16.63 -5.26 -16.87
CA ILE A 294 -16.33 -4.99 -15.45
C ILE A 294 -15.41 -6.06 -14.86
N PHE A 295 -15.73 -7.34 -15.06
CA PHE A 295 -14.91 -8.44 -14.55
C PHE A 295 -13.59 -8.60 -15.31
N ALA A 296 -13.53 -8.36 -16.62
CA ALA A 296 -12.29 -8.44 -17.38
C ALA A 296 -11.23 -7.43 -16.90
N TYR A 297 -11.64 -6.22 -16.49
CA TYR A 297 -10.69 -5.19 -16.03
C TYR A 297 -10.40 -5.25 -14.55
N VAL A 298 -11.38 -5.61 -13.73
CA VAL A 298 -11.13 -5.72 -12.31
C VAL A 298 -10.23 -6.94 -12.06
N ASN A 299 -10.35 -8.05 -12.80
CA ASN A 299 -9.54 -9.24 -12.56
C ASN A 299 -8.00 -9.02 -12.57
N PRO A 300 -7.37 -8.24 -13.46
CA PRO A 300 -5.97 -7.80 -13.31
C PRO A 300 -5.69 -7.09 -11.97
N ALA A 301 -6.51 -6.10 -11.60
CA ALA A 301 -6.41 -5.40 -10.31
C ALA A 301 -6.54 -6.37 -9.12
N VAL A 302 -7.45 -7.34 -9.24
CA VAL A 302 -7.76 -8.34 -8.22
C VAL A 302 -6.69 -9.43 -8.16
N LYS A 303 -6.09 -9.81 -9.29
CA LYS A 303 -4.94 -10.71 -9.37
C LYS A 303 -3.71 -10.10 -8.71
N LEU A 304 -3.49 -8.79 -8.86
CA LEU A 304 -2.47 -8.09 -8.07
C LEU A 304 -2.70 -8.27 -6.56
N MET A 305 -3.95 -8.48 -6.15
CA MET A 305 -4.36 -8.69 -4.76
C MET A 305 -4.60 -10.16 -4.37
N ASN A 306 -4.41 -11.14 -5.28
CA ASN A 306 -4.72 -12.57 -5.09
C ASN A 306 -6.19 -12.89 -4.69
N LEU A 307 -7.16 -12.11 -5.15
CA LEU A 307 -8.58 -12.32 -4.82
C LEU A 307 -9.34 -13.00 -5.97
N TYR A 308 -10.46 -13.67 -5.68
CA TYR A 308 -11.38 -14.19 -6.68
C TYR A 308 -12.68 -13.41 -6.61
N SER A 309 -13.02 -12.72 -7.70
CA SER A 309 -14.24 -11.92 -7.80
C SER A 309 -15.44 -12.82 -8.10
N GLY A 310 -16.45 -12.78 -7.23
CA GLY A 310 -17.74 -13.41 -7.48
C GLY A 310 -18.80 -12.46 -8.00
N LEU A 311 -19.75 -13.01 -8.76
CA LEU A 311 -20.99 -12.30 -9.03
C LEU A 311 -21.82 -12.16 -7.73
N PRO A 312 -22.62 -11.09 -7.59
CA PRO A 312 -23.52 -10.93 -6.44
C PRO A 312 -24.49 -12.11 -6.27
N SER A 313 -25.01 -12.31 -5.06
CA SER A 313 -26.05 -13.32 -4.83
C SER A 313 -27.42 -12.85 -5.34
N LYS A 314 -28.38 -13.78 -5.47
CA LYS A 314 -29.71 -13.50 -6.07
C LYS A 314 -30.50 -12.40 -5.37
N ASP A 315 -30.26 -12.22 -4.08
CA ASP A 315 -30.91 -11.25 -3.19
C ASP A 315 -30.29 -9.84 -3.27
N GLN A 316 -29.35 -9.58 -4.17
CA GLN A 316 -28.58 -8.34 -4.21
C GLN A 316 -28.77 -7.54 -5.49
N SER A 317 -28.64 -6.23 -5.36
CA SER A 317 -28.55 -5.32 -6.50
C SER A 317 -27.29 -5.60 -7.30
N LEU A 318 -27.43 -5.78 -8.60
CA LEU A 318 -26.33 -5.85 -9.56
C LEU A 318 -25.63 -4.49 -9.69
N PHE A 319 -26.42 -3.43 -9.75
CA PHE A 319 -25.95 -2.04 -9.81
C PHE A 319 -26.81 -1.15 -8.91
N ARG A 320 -26.20 -0.07 -8.41
CA ARG A 320 -26.92 1.05 -7.80
C ARG A 320 -26.67 2.30 -8.63
N VAL A 321 -27.72 3.08 -8.85
CA VAL A 321 -27.61 4.33 -9.61
C VAL A 321 -27.74 5.49 -8.64
N TYR A 322 -26.81 6.43 -8.72
CA TYR A 322 -26.83 7.66 -7.94
C TYR A 322 -27.01 8.83 -8.91
N HIS A 323 -28.02 9.65 -8.64
CA HIS A 323 -28.27 10.91 -9.33
C HIS A 323 -28.11 12.05 -8.34
N ASP A 324 -27.15 12.92 -8.61
CA ASP A 324 -26.91 14.16 -7.87
C ASP A 324 -27.02 15.35 -8.83
N SER A 325 -27.46 16.49 -8.31
CA SER A 325 -27.70 17.70 -9.08
C SER A 325 -27.51 18.94 -8.21
N THR A 326 -27.29 20.08 -8.87
CA THR A 326 -27.25 21.40 -8.21
C THR A 326 -28.50 21.74 -7.41
N SER A 327 -29.67 21.21 -7.76
CA SER A 327 -30.90 21.44 -7.00
C SER A 327 -30.86 20.87 -5.56
N ASN A 328 -29.80 20.14 -5.20
CA ASN A 328 -29.50 19.71 -3.83
C ASN A 328 -28.60 20.68 -3.04
N LEU A 329 -28.35 21.90 -3.55
CA LEU A 329 -27.63 22.98 -2.88
C LEU A 329 -28.17 23.18 -1.45
N GLY A 330 -27.30 22.94 -0.45
CA GLY A 330 -27.62 23.06 0.97
C GLY A 330 -27.58 21.74 1.76
N LYS A 331 -27.49 20.58 1.09
CA LYS A 331 -27.18 19.32 1.78
C LYS A 331 -25.69 19.25 2.10
N GLU A 332 -25.34 18.82 3.31
CA GLU A 332 -23.96 18.55 3.67
C GLU A 332 -23.34 17.52 2.71
N PRO A 333 -22.02 17.61 2.43
CA PRO A 333 -21.32 16.64 1.61
C PRO A 333 -21.63 15.21 2.07
N ARG A 334 -22.07 14.34 1.15
CA ARG A 334 -22.35 12.94 1.49
C ARG A 334 -21.03 12.23 1.72
N ARG A 335 -20.80 11.82 2.98
CA ARG A 335 -19.64 11.02 3.37
C ARG A 335 -19.98 9.55 3.25
N HIS A 336 -19.25 8.83 2.39
CA HIS A 336 -19.32 7.37 2.28
C HIS A 336 -18.26 6.76 3.20
N LYS A 337 -18.67 6.33 4.39
CA LYS A 337 -17.75 5.67 5.33
C LYS A 337 -17.62 4.18 5.01
N THR A 338 -16.41 3.64 5.09
CA THR A 338 -16.15 2.20 5.05
C THR A 338 -16.69 1.49 6.32
N LEU A 339 -17.16 2.24 7.33
CA LEU A 339 -17.84 1.73 8.52
C LEU A 339 -19.35 1.50 8.35
N ASP A 340 -19.99 2.06 7.32
CA ASP A 340 -21.41 1.75 7.01
C ASP A 340 -21.59 0.36 6.38
N TRP A 341 -20.48 -0.35 6.19
CA TRP A 341 -20.49 -1.74 5.82
C TRP A 341 -20.70 -2.58 7.06
N PRO A 342 -21.64 -3.53 7.06
CA PRO A 342 -21.71 -4.49 8.13
C PRO A 342 -20.34 -5.15 8.28
N VAL A 343 -19.86 -5.31 9.51
CA VAL A 343 -18.54 -5.91 9.83
C VAL A 343 -18.37 -7.31 9.19
N SER A 344 -19.47 -7.92 8.73
CA SER A 344 -19.57 -9.16 7.99
C SER A 344 -19.47 -9.04 6.46
N SER A 345 -19.27 -7.85 5.88
CA SER A 345 -19.45 -7.67 4.44
C SER A 345 -18.23 -8.18 3.67
N ASP A 346 -18.41 -9.21 2.84
CA ASP A 346 -17.37 -9.83 2.01
C ASP A 346 -16.90 -8.96 0.84
N TYR A 347 -17.20 -7.65 0.84
CA TYR A 347 -16.82 -6.75 -0.24
C TYR A 347 -15.35 -6.38 -0.17
N PHE A 348 -14.69 -6.40 -1.33
CA PHE A 348 -13.27 -6.07 -1.44
C PHE A 348 -12.98 -5.00 -2.50
N ALA A 349 -13.96 -4.61 -3.33
CA ALA A 349 -13.80 -3.50 -4.25
C ALA A 349 -15.13 -2.86 -4.60
N ARG A 350 -15.07 -1.60 -5.05
CA ARG A 350 -16.17 -0.81 -5.57
C ARG A 350 -15.72 -0.17 -6.89
N LEU A 351 -16.59 -0.17 -7.87
CA LEU A 351 -16.39 0.52 -9.14
C LEU A 351 -17.51 1.54 -9.32
N TYR A 352 -17.15 2.80 -9.44
CA TYR A 352 -18.05 3.87 -9.87
C TYR A 352 -17.84 4.11 -11.36
N MET A 353 -18.92 4.13 -12.12
CA MET A 353 -18.95 4.30 -13.56
C MET A 353 -19.70 5.59 -13.85
N PHE A 354 -19.05 6.57 -14.49
CA PHE A 354 -19.63 7.92 -14.65
C PHE A 354 -20.37 8.05 -15.98
N CYS A 355 -21.68 8.29 -15.87
CA CYS A 355 -22.61 8.43 -16.99
C CYS A 355 -22.94 9.88 -17.30
N ASP A 356 -22.96 10.73 -16.27
CA ASP A 356 -23.08 12.16 -16.38
C ASP A 356 -22.13 12.80 -15.36
N VAL A 357 -21.51 13.93 -15.72
CA VAL A 357 -20.52 14.61 -14.89
C VAL A 357 -20.82 16.10 -14.83
N PRO A 358 -20.61 16.74 -13.67
CA PRO A 358 -20.94 18.14 -13.50
C PRO A 358 -19.96 19.04 -14.26
N GLU A 359 -20.42 20.24 -14.62
CA GLU A 359 -19.57 21.26 -15.23
C GLU A 359 -18.64 21.89 -14.17
N GLU A 360 -19.15 22.05 -12.94
CA GLU A 360 -18.38 22.56 -11.80
C GLU A 360 -18.67 21.78 -10.51
N GLY A 361 -17.61 21.37 -9.81
CA GLY A 361 -17.68 20.62 -8.54
C GLY A 361 -17.82 19.10 -8.73
N GLY A 362 -18.46 18.44 -7.77
CA GLY A 362 -18.79 17.00 -7.80
C GLY A 362 -17.61 16.03 -7.78
N ALA A 363 -16.42 16.52 -7.44
CA ALA A 363 -15.23 15.71 -7.24
C ALA A 363 -15.44 14.64 -6.16
N ILE A 364 -14.64 13.58 -6.21
CA ILE A 364 -14.59 12.54 -5.18
C ILE A 364 -13.28 12.70 -4.43
N HIS A 365 -13.36 13.01 -3.15
CA HIS A 365 -12.20 13.24 -2.30
C HIS A 365 -12.04 12.12 -1.27
N PHE A 366 -10.81 11.65 -1.07
CA PHE A 366 -10.41 10.64 -0.10
C PHE A 366 -9.57 11.30 0.99
N PRO A 367 -10.18 11.71 2.13
CA PRO A 367 -9.50 12.57 3.10
C PRO A 367 -8.23 11.96 3.70
N GLU A 368 -8.20 10.63 3.88
CA GLU A 368 -7.05 9.97 4.54
C GLU A 368 -5.84 9.80 3.63
N SER A 369 -6.07 9.53 2.34
CA SER A 369 -5.00 9.39 1.34
C SER A 369 -4.64 10.71 0.68
N GLY A 370 -5.53 11.71 0.75
CA GLY A 370 -5.41 12.98 0.04
C GLY A 370 -5.77 12.88 -1.44
N VAL A 371 -6.20 11.72 -1.94
CA VAL A 371 -6.59 11.54 -3.33
C VAL A 371 -7.83 12.39 -3.64
N HIS A 372 -7.82 13.05 -4.78
CA HIS A 372 -8.89 13.92 -5.27
C HIS A 372 -9.08 13.65 -6.76
N VAL A 373 -10.30 13.29 -7.14
CA VAL A 373 -10.66 12.81 -8.48
C VAL A 373 -11.79 13.66 -9.04
N TYR A 374 -11.61 14.18 -10.25
CA TYR A 374 -12.69 14.81 -11.00
C TYR A 374 -13.28 13.79 -11.97
N PRO A 375 -14.56 13.40 -11.81
CA PRO A 375 -15.21 12.45 -12.71
C PRO A 375 -15.18 12.90 -14.17
N ARG A 376 -14.91 11.97 -15.08
CA ARG A 376 -15.00 12.20 -16.54
C ARG A 376 -16.00 11.24 -17.18
N LEU A 377 -16.67 11.68 -18.23
CA LEU A 377 -17.63 10.85 -18.96
C LEU A 377 -16.96 9.59 -19.52
N GLY A 378 -17.59 8.43 -19.28
CA GLY A 378 -17.09 7.14 -19.74
C GLY A 378 -15.93 6.58 -18.90
N GLU A 379 -15.40 7.34 -17.94
CA GLU A 379 -14.40 6.88 -16.99
C GLU A 379 -15.05 6.05 -15.88
N ALA A 380 -14.26 5.21 -15.22
CA ALA A 380 -14.64 4.57 -13.98
C ALA A 380 -13.59 4.76 -12.88
N LEU A 381 -14.04 4.90 -11.64
CA LEU A 381 -13.21 4.97 -10.44
C LEU A 381 -13.28 3.62 -9.69
N LEU A 382 -12.16 2.91 -9.66
CA LEU A 382 -12.00 1.65 -8.93
C LEU A 382 -11.36 1.92 -7.57
N ILE A 383 -12.03 1.43 -6.53
CA ILE A 383 -11.60 1.54 -5.14
C ILE A 383 -11.53 0.13 -4.56
N THR A 384 -10.36 -0.32 -4.12
CA THR A 384 -10.18 -1.65 -3.52
C THR A 384 -9.94 -1.57 -2.01
N TYR A 385 -10.40 -2.59 -1.31
CA TYR A 385 -10.37 -2.73 0.15
C TYR A 385 -9.97 -4.18 0.46
N THR A 386 -8.70 -4.49 0.65
CA THR A 386 -8.33 -5.86 1.08
C THR A 386 -8.41 -6.00 2.60
N ARG A 387 -9.63 -5.93 3.14
CA ARG A 387 -9.86 -6.24 4.57
C ARG A 387 -9.43 -7.66 4.96
N VAL A 388 -9.26 -8.58 4.01
CA VAL A 388 -8.73 -9.92 4.29
C VAL A 388 -7.30 -9.87 4.81
N GLN A 389 -6.48 -8.98 4.27
CA GLN A 389 -5.12 -8.76 4.75
C GLN A 389 -5.14 -8.05 6.11
N ALA A 390 -6.06 -7.10 6.33
CA ALA A 390 -6.28 -6.52 7.65
C ALA A 390 -6.73 -7.56 8.70
N ARG A 391 -7.53 -8.56 8.34
CA ARG A 391 -7.88 -9.71 9.21
C ARG A 391 -6.66 -10.60 9.53
N GLN A 392 -5.61 -10.56 8.72
CA GLN A 392 -4.33 -11.24 8.96
C GLN A 392 -3.35 -10.38 9.78
N GLY A 393 -3.77 -9.23 10.31
CA GLY A 393 -2.93 -8.36 11.12
C GLY A 393 -2.00 -7.44 10.32
N LEU A 394 -2.25 -7.26 9.01
CA LEU A 394 -1.60 -6.21 8.23
C LEU A 394 -2.27 -4.87 8.56
N ASN A 395 -1.59 -4.09 9.39
CA ASN A 395 -2.10 -2.88 10.05
C ASN A 395 -2.02 -1.62 9.15
N GLU A 396 -2.40 -1.71 7.89
CA GLU A 396 -2.63 -0.47 7.14
C GLU A 396 -4.00 0.11 7.52
N LYS A 397 -3.95 1.19 8.31
CA LYS A 397 -5.14 1.95 8.73
C LYS A 397 -5.56 3.03 7.72
N ILE A 398 -5.09 2.98 6.47
CA ILE A 398 -5.59 3.89 5.44
C ILE A 398 -6.96 3.37 5.02
N SER A 399 -8.01 4.09 5.41
CA SER A 399 -9.34 3.83 4.88
C SER A 399 -9.50 4.52 3.53
N ASN A 400 -10.15 3.81 2.59
CA ASN A 400 -10.61 4.40 1.34
C ASN A 400 -12.00 5.06 1.52
N ASP A 401 -12.25 5.60 2.72
CA ASP A 401 -13.39 6.49 2.97
C ASP A 401 -13.28 7.67 2.02
N HIS A 402 -14.39 7.97 1.34
CA HIS A 402 -14.45 9.07 0.38
C HIS A 402 -15.73 9.87 0.56
N ILE A 403 -15.69 11.05 -0.04
CA ILE A 403 -16.71 12.06 0.11
C ILE A 403 -17.01 12.57 -1.28
N ASP A 404 -18.29 12.62 -1.57
CA ASP A 404 -18.79 13.28 -2.76
C ASP A 404 -18.85 14.77 -2.47
N CYS A 405 -17.96 15.53 -3.11
CA CYS A 405 -17.97 16.97 -3.01
C CYS A 405 -19.25 17.54 -3.64
N PRO A 406 -19.73 18.72 -3.17
CA PRO A 406 -20.91 19.36 -3.72
C PRO A 406 -20.79 19.63 -5.23
N ILE A 407 -21.90 19.53 -5.93
CA ILE A 407 -22.03 19.95 -7.34
C ILE A 407 -22.47 21.41 -7.35
N PHE A 408 -21.70 22.27 -8.00
CA PHE A 408 -22.00 23.70 -8.12
C PHE A 408 -22.73 24.01 -9.44
N GLU A 409 -22.38 23.33 -10.53
CA GLU A 409 -23.03 23.45 -11.84
C GLU A 409 -23.18 22.08 -12.52
N GLY A 410 -24.36 21.82 -13.11
CA GLY A 410 -24.67 20.57 -13.83
C GLY A 410 -25.26 19.44 -12.96
N ASN A 411 -25.13 18.21 -13.46
CA ASN A 411 -25.62 16.99 -12.83
C ASN A 411 -24.52 15.93 -12.79
N ARG A 412 -24.69 14.93 -11.93
CA ARG A 412 -23.82 13.76 -11.87
C ARG A 412 -24.67 12.51 -11.78
N THR A 413 -24.44 11.59 -12.70
CA THR A 413 -25.00 10.26 -12.66
C THR A 413 -23.86 9.25 -12.61
N MET A 414 -23.86 8.40 -11.58
CA MET A 414 -22.89 7.33 -11.47
C MET A 414 -23.55 5.99 -11.16
N ILE A 415 -23.03 4.95 -11.80
CA ILE A 415 -23.42 3.57 -11.58
C ILE A 415 -22.38 2.93 -10.67
N GLN A 416 -22.81 2.34 -9.57
CA GLN A 416 -21.93 1.64 -8.65
C GLN A 416 -22.10 0.13 -8.81
N HIS A 417 -20.98 -0.56 -9.03
CA HIS A 417 -20.86 -2.00 -8.86
C HIS A 417 -19.99 -2.33 -7.64
N GLN A 418 -20.32 -3.41 -6.94
CA GLN A 418 -19.59 -3.85 -5.76
C GLN A 418 -19.12 -5.30 -5.94
N PHE A 419 -17.84 -5.55 -5.63
CA PHE A 419 -17.24 -6.87 -5.75
C PHE A 419 -17.14 -7.54 -4.39
N ARG A 420 -17.49 -8.82 -4.34
CA ARG A 420 -17.38 -9.66 -3.16
C ARG A 420 -16.38 -10.78 -3.35
N LEU A 421 -15.74 -11.14 -2.24
CA LEU A 421 -14.98 -12.37 -2.13
C LEU A 421 -15.98 -13.50 -2.01
N PHE A 422 -15.76 -14.56 -2.79
CA PHE A 422 -16.32 -15.82 -2.40
C PHE A 422 -15.69 -16.20 -1.06
N SER A 423 -16.50 -16.34 -0.02
CA SER A 423 -16.10 -17.23 1.06
C SER A 423 -15.84 -18.56 0.37
N SER A 424 -14.57 -18.98 0.27
CA SER A 424 -14.27 -20.37 -0.06
C SER A 424 -15.17 -21.17 0.86
N ILE A 425 -16.11 -21.93 0.28
CA ILE A 425 -17.05 -22.75 1.03
C ILE A 425 -16.18 -23.45 2.08
N THR A 426 -16.31 -23.04 3.33
CA THR A 426 -15.77 -23.81 4.44
C THR A 426 -16.61 -25.06 4.37
N THR A 427 -16.14 -26.04 3.61
CA THR A 427 -16.59 -27.41 3.74
C THR A 427 -16.25 -27.74 5.18
N GLU A 428 -17.23 -27.58 6.06
CA GLU A 428 -17.25 -28.27 7.33
C GLU A 428 -17.12 -29.75 6.98
N VAL A 429 -15.90 -30.27 7.15
CA VAL A 429 -15.58 -31.69 7.06
C VAL A 429 -15.64 -32.27 8.46
#